data_AF-A0A7Y3BEP1-F1
#
_entry.id   AF-A0A7Y3BEP1-F1
#
_cell.length_a   1.000
_cell.length_b   1.000
_cell.length_c   1.000
_cell.angle_alpha   90.00
_cell.angle_beta   90.00
_cell.angle_gamma   90.00
#
_symmetry.space_group_name_H-M   'P 1'
#
loop_
_entity.id
_entity.type
_entity.pdbx_description
1 polymer ?
#
loop_
_entity_poly.entity_id
_entity_poly.type
_entity_poly.pdbx_seq_one_letter_code
_entity_poly.pdbx_strand_id
1 'polypeptide(L)' 'PEGVARMKEAHPDVPVVTASLDERLNELGYIVPGLGDAGDRMFGTK' A
#
# COMPACT_ATOMS: atom_id res chain seq x y z
N PRO A 1 3.81 5.13 -3.04
CA PRO A 1 5.23 4.84 -3.43
C PRO A 1 6.17 4.59 -2.24
N GLU A 2 5.94 5.33 -1.16
CA GLU A 2 6.64 5.35 0.12
C GLU A 2 6.87 3.96 0.72
N GLY A 3 5.83 3.10 0.71
CA GLY A 3 5.94 1.73 1.22
C GLY A 3 6.94 0.86 0.46
N VAL A 4 6.98 0.98 -0.88
CA VAL A 4 7.94 0.26 -1.73
C VAL A 4 9.37 0.76 -1.47
N ALA A 5 9.55 2.07 -1.32
CA ALA A 5 10.86 2.65 -1.01
C ALA A 5 11.38 2.15 0.35
N ARG A 6 10.53 2.16 1.37
CA ARG A 6 10.86 1.66 2.71
C ARG A 6 11.26 0.18 2.69
N MET A 7 10.53 -0.64 1.94
CA MET A 7 10.81 -2.06 1.82
C MET A 7 12.17 -2.29 1.15
N LYS A 8 12.47 -1.58 0.06
CA LYS A 8 13.77 -1.65 -0.62
C LYS A 8 14.94 -1.22 0.27
N GLU A 9 14.74 -0.23 1.14
CA GLU A 9 15.77 0.21 2.09
C GLU A 9 16.04 -0.86 3.15
N ALA A 10 14.99 -1.43 3.74
CA ALA A 10 15.12 -2.42 4.81
C ALA A 10 15.54 -3.82 4.31
N HIS A 11 15.06 -4.21 3.12
CA HIS A 11 15.21 -5.54 2.53
C HIS A 11 15.50 -5.44 1.02
N PRO A 12 16.69 -4.96 0.62
CA PRO A 12 17.03 -4.71 -0.78
C PRO A 12 17.07 -5.98 -1.65
N ASP A 13 17.17 -7.16 -1.03
CA ASP A 13 17.23 -8.47 -1.66
C ASP A 13 15.86 -9.05 -1.99
N VAL A 14 14.78 -8.51 -1.43
CA VAL A 14 13.43 -9.06 -1.60
C VAL A 14 12.71 -8.37 -2.78
N PRO A 15 12.21 -9.13 -3.77
CA PRO A 15 11.43 -8.54 -4.86
C PRO A 15 10.00 -8.18 -4.42
N VAL A 16 9.57 -6.95 -4.71
CA VAL A 16 8.16 -6.52 -4.54
C VAL A 16 7.40 -6.75 -5.84
N VAL A 17 6.31 -7.52 -5.76
CA VAL A 17 5.36 -7.72 -6.87
C VAL A 17 4.03 -7.10 -6.48
N THR A 18 3.47 -6.23 -7.33
CA THR A 18 2.18 -5.57 -7.12
C THR A 18 1.45 -5.37 -8.44
N ALA A 19 0.12 -5.29 -8.40
CA ALA A 19 -0.71 -5.03 -9.57
C ALA A 19 -0.71 -3.55 -10.01
N SER A 20 -0.59 -2.62 -9.05
CA SER A 20 -0.54 -1.18 -9.28
C SER A 20 0.38 -0.50 -8.27
N LEU A 21 0.88 0.69 -8.63
CA LEU A 21 1.57 1.61 -7.73
C LEU A 21 0.89 2.98 -7.80
N ASP A 22 0.25 3.35 -6.70
CA ASP A 22 -0.52 4.60 -6.57
C ASP A 22 0.36 5.78 -6.15
N GLU A 23 -0.21 6.99 -6.08
CA GLU A 23 0.52 8.26 -6.01
C GLU A 23 1.23 8.49 -4.68
N ARG A 24 0.54 8.25 -3.56
CA ARG A 24 1.05 8.58 -2.22
C ARG A 24 0.26 7.89 -1.11
N LEU A 25 0.75 8.04 0.12
CA LEU A 25 -0.04 7.86 1.33
C LEU A 25 -0.61 9.21 1.80
N ASN A 26 -1.81 9.21 2.37
CA ASN A 26 -2.34 10.37 3.11
C ASN A 26 -1.87 10.37 4.57
N GLU A 27 -2.27 11.38 5.34
CA GLU A 27 -1.88 11.56 6.76
C GLU A 27 -2.33 10.42 7.68
N LEU A 28 -3.38 9.68 7.28
CA LEU A 28 -3.89 8.52 8.02
C LEU A 28 -3.24 7.21 7.57
N GLY A 29 -2.32 7.24 6.60
CA GLY A 29 -1.64 6.06 6.06
C GLY A 29 -2.42 5.30 4.99
N TYR A 30 -3.54 5.83 4.48
CA TYR A 30 -4.23 5.24 3.34
C TYR A 30 -3.55 5.57 2.02
N ILE A 31 -3.54 4.61 1.10
CA ILE A 31 -3.07 4.80 -0.28
C ILE A 31 -4.05 5.70 -1.04
N VAL A 32 -3.53 6.66 -1.82
CA VAL A 32 -4.30 7.61 -2.64
C VAL A 32 -3.90 7.50 -4.12
N PRO A 33 -4.85 7.35 -5.08
CA PRO A 33 -6.31 7.31 -4.87
C PRO A 33 -6.79 6.04 -4.14
N GLY A 34 -6.06 4.93 -4.26
CA GLY A 34 -6.25 3.71 -3.48
C GLY A 34 -7.65 3.09 -3.56
N LEU A 35 -7.95 2.25 -2.57
CA LEU A 35 -9.21 1.51 -2.49
C LEU A 35 -9.93 1.66 -1.14
N GLY A 36 -9.40 2.49 -0.22
CA GLY A 36 -9.89 2.57 1.16
C GLY A 36 -9.42 1.36 1.99
N ASP A 37 -10.25 0.91 2.94
CA ASP A 37 -9.96 -0.27 3.73
C ASP A 37 -10.23 -1.56 2.92
N ALA A 38 -9.18 -2.36 2.72
CA ALA A 38 -9.27 -3.60 1.94
C ALA A 38 -10.11 -4.68 2.65
N GLY A 39 -9.99 -4.77 3.98
CA GLY A 39 -10.66 -5.79 4.80
C GLY A 39 -12.16 -5.55 4.83
N ASP A 40 -12.58 -4.33 5.16
CA ASP A 40 -13.99 -3.95 5.20
C ASP A 40 -14.67 -4.16 3.84
N ARG A 41 -13.97 -3.83 2.75
CA ARG A 41 -14.52 -4.02 1.40
C ARG A 41 -14.60 -5.49 0.99
N MET A 42 -13.65 -6.31 1.42
CA MET A 42 -13.61 -7.73 1.06
C MET A 42 -14.61 -8.56 1.87
N PHE A 43 -14.79 -8.24 3.15
CA PHE A 43 -15.61 -9.03 4.07
C PHE A 43 -16.94 -8.38 4.45
N GLY A 44 -17.19 -7.14 4.01
CA GLY A 44 -18.43 -6.42 4.31
C GLY A 44 -18.57 -6.03 5.78
N THR A 45 -17.46 -5.78 6.47
CA THR A 45 -17.43 -5.42 7.89
C THR A 45 -17.49 -3.91 8.12
N LYS A 46 -17.98 -3.49 9.30
CA LYS A 46 -17.81 -2.15 9.88
C LYS A 46 -18.26 -2.07 11.34
#